data_AF-A0A0Q4DNL1-F1
#
_entry.id   AF-A0A0Q4DNL1-F1
#
_cell.length_a   1.000
_cell.length_b   1.000
_cell.length_c   1.000
_cell.angle_alpha   90.00
_cell.angle_beta   90.00
_cell.angle_gamma   90.00
#
_symmetry.space_group_name_H-M   'P 1'
#
loop_
_entity.id
_entity.type
_entity.pdbx_description
1 polymer ?
#
loop_
_entity_poly.entity_id
_entity_poly.type
_entity_poly.pdbx_seq_one_letter_code
_entity_poly.pdbx_strand_id
1 'polypeptide(L)'
;MTELGSTHDPVALIPGSPDGIADAAVAWRAAGQSASRLSESVFGVSPADSWTGSSAEAFEHRRTTIADSWSAMGEALFLSAAACDAYEATLRWAQEQAAEAIRLWNEGQASTRNAQMAHREQERSAGGLSIVPTFVDPGDAARIAAAEVLETARAAVEEAASGAVTQLRVANEAIVESVLRRFSATGGGALALIDQAPGAASDRLAMSVLARLSHSDDDEVAQLLQVHPEWISLLKDHQPAPEVIATWWSELDPAVQHVLLSSAPGILGSLGGLPPAVRVAANRANAAARMDVIDSALESPDIASSDRATLERERQYLEDAVNGQVQLYLYDPEGRAVIEMVGQLTDTTAATVSYVPGTFTTMDSFYGEQVQPVARWLNRHNPNIVAFVWKEGTFPGEVGNSPYGSGVLIEVPAATGFMEANDPKLADAQAELLAGFEKEMRASDPRLSGAEQIGMGHSWGLVPITGSETDGIYYDQVHSLAGAGMPPGWAPAPGTAYSHWGYTDALSMAQQLGVVWDGQNPNTSAAFDSHVYAREGDFEVPIGDPEVPQVYGMGTEQPAFRGSLSPVENHNLIASDREENQQALEDILRKVNQ
;
A
#
# COMPACT_ATOMS: atom_id res chain seq x y z
N MET A 1 9.62 -26.33 -21.90
CA MET A 1 9.06 -25.33 -22.84
C MET A 1 7.98 -26.03 -23.65
N THR A 2 7.01 -25.28 -24.18
CA THR A 2 6.02 -25.82 -25.12
C THR A 2 6.72 -26.23 -26.41
N GLU A 3 6.38 -27.39 -26.98
CA GLU A 3 7.09 -27.93 -28.15
C GLU A 3 6.19 -28.01 -29.39
N LEU A 4 6.80 -28.07 -30.58
CA LEU A 4 6.06 -28.25 -31.84
C LEU A 4 5.19 -29.51 -31.80
N GLY A 5 3.96 -29.39 -32.30
CA GLY A 5 2.96 -30.46 -32.27
C GLY A 5 2.17 -30.58 -30.97
N SER A 6 2.51 -29.84 -29.91
CA SER A 6 1.72 -29.76 -28.67
C SER A 6 0.75 -28.58 -28.62
N THR A 7 0.91 -27.61 -29.51
CA THR A 7 0.07 -26.40 -29.60
C THR A 7 -0.06 -25.92 -31.06
N HIS A 8 -1.10 -25.14 -31.32
CA HIS A 8 -1.29 -24.38 -32.57
C HIS A 8 -1.14 -22.86 -32.34
N ASP A 9 -0.81 -22.46 -31.11
CA ASP A 9 -0.63 -21.07 -30.72
C ASP A 9 0.88 -20.71 -30.78
N PRO A 10 1.29 -19.78 -31.65
CA PRO A 10 2.68 -19.31 -31.72
C PRO A 10 3.14 -18.60 -30.45
N VAL A 11 2.24 -17.94 -29.71
CA VAL A 11 2.56 -17.26 -28.45
C VAL A 11 2.88 -18.28 -27.35
N ALA A 12 2.25 -19.46 -27.38
CA ALA A 12 2.60 -20.55 -26.46
C ALA A 12 4.01 -21.13 -26.72
N LEU A 13 4.54 -21.01 -27.95
CA LEU A 13 5.90 -21.45 -28.31
C LEU A 13 6.96 -20.37 -28.03
N ILE A 14 6.59 -19.10 -28.17
CA ILE A 14 7.40 -17.90 -27.89
C ILE A 14 6.57 -16.93 -27.03
N PRO A 15 6.62 -17.08 -25.70
CA PRO A 15 5.83 -16.28 -24.78
C PRO A 15 6.23 -14.80 -24.76
N GLY A 16 5.24 -13.93 -24.62
CA GLY A 16 5.43 -12.50 -24.42
C GLY A 16 4.35 -11.65 -25.11
N SER A 17 4.29 -10.37 -24.75
CA SER A 17 3.34 -9.39 -25.31
C SER A 17 4.10 -8.25 -25.99
N PRO A 18 4.27 -8.29 -27.33
CA PRO A 18 4.85 -7.18 -28.08
C PRO A 18 4.11 -5.86 -27.84
N ASP A 19 2.78 -5.88 -27.80
CA ASP A 19 1.97 -4.67 -27.60
C ASP A 19 2.18 -4.07 -26.20
N GLY A 20 2.31 -4.90 -25.15
CA GLY A 20 2.63 -4.42 -23.81
C GLY A 20 4.03 -3.80 -23.69
N ILE A 21 5.00 -4.32 -24.45
CA ILE A 21 6.35 -3.72 -24.53
C ILE A 21 6.31 -2.39 -25.29
N ALA A 22 5.51 -2.31 -26.35
CA ALA A 22 5.30 -1.08 -27.11
C ALA A 22 4.66 0.02 -26.24
N ASP A 23 3.66 -0.32 -25.44
CA ASP A 23 3.00 0.62 -24.50
C ASP A 23 4.01 1.18 -23.47
N ALA A 24 4.86 0.31 -22.90
CA ALA A 24 5.92 0.74 -22.01
C ALA A 24 6.92 1.69 -22.70
N ALA A 25 7.32 1.39 -23.95
CA ALA A 25 8.18 2.26 -24.74
C ALA A 25 7.52 3.62 -25.03
N VAL A 26 6.21 3.68 -25.27
CA VAL A 26 5.48 4.94 -25.46
C VAL A 26 5.50 5.77 -24.17
N ALA A 27 5.23 5.15 -23.03
CA ALA A 27 5.25 5.82 -21.73
C ALA A 27 6.63 6.40 -21.41
N TRP A 28 7.71 5.64 -21.63
CA TRP A 28 9.08 6.10 -21.41
C TRP A 28 9.48 7.25 -22.33
N ARG A 29 9.05 7.25 -23.60
CA ARG A 29 9.27 8.41 -24.50
C ARG A 29 8.51 9.65 -24.02
N ALA A 30 7.27 9.50 -23.56
CA ALA A 30 6.50 10.63 -23.04
C ALA A 30 7.11 11.23 -21.77
N ALA A 31 7.63 10.38 -20.88
CA ALA A 31 8.39 10.79 -19.71
C ALA A 31 9.70 11.50 -20.12
N GLY A 32 10.46 10.93 -21.05
CA GLY A 32 11.70 11.54 -21.59
C GLY A 32 11.46 12.92 -22.20
N GLN A 33 10.41 13.08 -23.00
CA GLN A 33 10.00 14.38 -23.56
C GLN A 33 9.63 15.40 -22.47
N SER A 34 9.02 14.96 -21.37
CA SER A 34 8.65 15.84 -20.27
C SER A 34 9.88 16.29 -19.48
N ALA A 35 10.85 15.39 -19.25
CA ALA A 35 12.14 15.71 -18.64
C ALA A 35 12.94 16.71 -19.51
N SER A 36 13.01 16.51 -20.83
CA SER A 36 13.67 17.45 -21.74
C SER A 36 13.01 18.83 -21.73
N ARG A 37 11.67 18.91 -21.76
CA ARG A 37 10.94 20.19 -21.66
C ARG A 37 11.21 20.91 -20.32
N LEU A 38 11.31 20.15 -19.23
CA LEU A 38 11.62 20.72 -17.93
C LEU A 38 13.06 21.25 -17.87
N SER A 39 14.02 20.51 -18.46
CA SER A 39 15.40 20.99 -18.65
C SER A 39 15.42 22.33 -19.41
N GLU A 40 14.76 22.40 -20.56
CA GLU A 40 14.68 23.61 -21.39
C GLU A 40 14.02 24.77 -20.63
N SER A 41 12.95 24.49 -19.88
CA SER A 41 12.25 25.49 -19.07
C SER A 41 13.14 26.06 -17.98
N VAL A 42 13.83 25.20 -17.21
CA VAL A 42 14.79 25.61 -16.19
C VAL A 42 15.97 26.36 -16.83
N PHE A 43 16.42 25.91 -18.02
CA PHE A 43 17.45 26.59 -18.79
C PHE A 43 17.01 28.00 -19.23
N GLY A 44 15.73 28.19 -19.55
CA GLY A 44 15.15 29.46 -19.98
C GLY A 44 14.95 30.50 -18.87
N VAL A 45 14.93 30.11 -17.60
CA VAL A 45 14.80 31.03 -16.44
C VAL A 45 16.17 31.67 -16.14
N SER A 46 16.71 32.47 -17.06
CA SER A 46 17.97 33.19 -16.81
C SER A 46 17.73 34.67 -16.48
N PRO A 47 18.09 35.14 -15.27
CA PRO A 47 18.02 36.55 -14.90
C PRO A 47 19.33 37.30 -15.22
N ALA A 48 20.21 36.73 -16.04
CA ALA A 48 21.60 37.19 -16.22
C ALA A 48 21.73 38.67 -16.63
N ASP A 49 20.70 39.24 -17.27
CA ASP A 49 20.68 40.64 -17.70
C ASP A 49 20.12 41.62 -16.64
N SER A 50 19.52 41.12 -15.54
CA SER A 50 18.81 41.91 -14.54
C SER A 50 19.26 41.69 -13.09
N TRP A 51 20.03 40.64 -12.81
CA TRP A 51 20.53 40.32 -11.47
C TRP A 51 21.98 39.83 -11.50
N THR A 52 22.87 40.51 -10.77
CA THR A 52 24.33 40.24 -10.75
C THR A 52 24.89 40.15 -9.32
N GLY A 53 26.09 39.59 -9.18
CA GLY A 53 26.76 39.36 -7.90
C GLY A 53 26.85 37.89 -7.50
N SER A 54 27.49 37.58 -6.37
CA SER A 54 27.80 36.20 -5.95
C SER A 54 26.55 35.31 -5.77
N SER A 55 25.43 35.87 -5.33
CA SER A 55 24.16 35.13 -5.23
C SER A 55 23.57 34.79 -6.60
N ALA A 56 23.73 35.67 -7.59
CA ALA A 56 23.29 35.42 -8.96
C ALA A 56 24.17 34.35 -9.63
N GLU A 57 25.48 34.37 -9.39
CA GLU A 57 26.42 33.32 -9.86
C GLU A 57 26.10 31.95 -9.25
N ALA A 58 25.82 31.90 -7.95
CA ALA A 58 25.43 30.66 -7.26
C ALA A 58 24.09 30.12 -7.76
N PHE A 59 23.10 31.00 -7.97
CA PHE A 59 21.82 30.65 -8.58
C PHE A 59 22.01 30.09 -10.01
N GLU A 60 22.80 30.77 -10.84
CA GLU A 60 23.07 30.36 -12.21
C GLU A 60 23.77 29.00 -12.30
N HIS A 61 24.75 28.76 -11.43
CA HIS A 61 25.42 27.47 -11.31
C HIS A 61 24.44 26.37 -10.89
N ARG A 62 23.58 26.64 -9.90
CA ARG A 62 22.60 25.66 -9.43
C ARG A 62 21.54 25.35 -10.49
N ARG A 63 21.04 26.37 -11.15
CA ARG A 63 20.02 26.28 -12.20
C ARG A 63 20.50 25.47 -13.41
N THR A 64 21.70 25.78 -13.92
CA THR A 64 22.30 25.02 -15.03
C THR A 64 22.54 23.56 -14.66
N THR A 65 22.98 23.30 -13.42
CA THR A 65 23.14 21.93 -12.89
C THR A 65 21.82 21.16 -12.83
N ILE A 66 20.71 21.81 -12.43
CA ILE A 66 19.37 21.19 -12.41
C ILE A 66 18.89 20.92 -13.84
N ALA A 67 19.04 21.88 -14.76
CA ALA A 67 18.67 21.69 -16.16
C ALA A 67 19.42 20.51 -16.79
N ASP A 68 20.75 20.46 -16.62
CA ASP A 68 21.58 19.36 -17.13
C ASP A 68 21.18 18.00 -16.54
N SER A 69 20.56 17.95 -15.36
CA SER A 69 20.14 16.71 -14.72
C SER A 69 18.82 16.20 -15.30
N TRP A 70 17.88 17.10 -15.55
CA TRP A 70 16.65 16.78 -16.29
C TRP A 70 16.94 16.37 -17.75
N SER A 71 17.95 16.97 -18.38
CA SER A 71 18.40 16.57 -19.72
C SER A 71 18.92 15.13 -19.74
N ALA A 72 19.82 14.79 -18.80
CA ALA A 72 20.40 13.45 -18.70
C ALA A 72 19.34 12.38 -18.41
N MET A 73 18.36 12.69 -17.55
CA MET A 73 17.21 11.82 -17.30
C MET A 73 16.37 11.59 -18.55
N GLY A 74 16.11 12.65 -19.33
CA GLY A 74 15.41 12.55 -20.61
C GLY A 74 16.12 11.59 -21.58
N GLU A 75 17.44 11.73 -21.73
CA GLU A 75 18.26 10.86 -22.58
C GLU A 75 18.20 9.39 -22.16
N ALA A 76 18.31 9.11 -20.85
CA ALA A 76 18.24 7.75 -20.33
C ALA A 76 16.86 7.09 -20.58
N LEU A 77 15.78 7.85 -20.44
CA LEU A 77 14.42 7.39 -20.72
C LEU A 77 14.21 7.11 -22.22
N PHE A 78 14.79 7.91 -23.11
CA PHE A 78 14.77 7.64 -24.54
C PHE A 78 15.58 6.39 -24.93
N LEU A 79 16.76 6.20 -24.34
CA LEU A 79 17.57 4.98 -24.54
C LEU A 79 16.83 3.73 -24.05
N SER A 80 16.13 3.85 -22.93
CA SER A 80 15.31 2.77 -22.38
C SER A 80 14.16 2.42 -23.33
N ALA A 81 13.47 3.42 -23.87
CA ALA A 81 12.40 3.19 -24.86
C ALA A 81 12.92 2.52 -26.13
N ALA A 82 14.09 2.93 -26.63
CA ALA A 82 14.71 2.32 -27.81
C ALA A 82 15.11 0.85 -27.58
N ALA A 83 15.53 0.49 -26.36
CA ALA A 83 15.81 -0.89 -25.99
C ALA A 83 14.53 -1.75 -26.00
N CYS A 84 13.41 -1.21 -25.50
CA CYS A 84 12.11 -1.87 -25.57
C CYS A 84 11.62 -2.05 -27.01
N ASP A 85 11.79 -1.06 -27.88
CA ASP A 85 11.42 -1.17 -29.31
C ASP A 85 12.18 -2.29 -30.02
N ALA A 86 13.49 -2.38 -29.78
CA ALA A 86 14.32 -3.41 -30.41
C ALA A 86 13.90 -4.82 -29.96
N TYR A 87 13.55 -4.97 -28.68
CA TYR A 87 13.07 -6.24 -28.14
C TYR A 87 11.66 -6.59 -28.64
N GLU A 88 10.75 -5.62 -28.67
CA GLU A 88 9.39 -5.74 -29.20
C GLU A 88 9.39 -6.23 -30.65
N ALA A 89 10.17 -5.57 -31.51
CA ALA A 89 10.26 -5.93 -32.92
C ALA A 89 10.78 -7.37 -33.11
N THR A 90 11.78 -7.77 -32.30
CA THR A 90 12.34 -9.13 -32.36
C THR A 90 11.33 -10.17 -31.86
N LEU A 91 10.61 -9.88 -30.78
CA LEU A 91 9.59 -10.77 -30.23
C LEU A 91 8.44 -10.97 -31.22
N ARG A 92 7.98 -9.90 -31.88
CA ARG A 92 6.93 -9.96 -32.90
C ARG A 92 7.37 -10.79 -34.11
N TRP A 93 8.57 -10.54 -34.62
CA TRP A 93 9.16 -11.36 -35.69
C TRP A 93 9.27 -12.83 -35.29
N ALA A 94 9.70 -13.12 -34.06
CA ALA A 94 9.85 -14.47 -33.58
C ALA A 94 8.49 -15.20 -33.47
N GLN A 95 7.44 -14.52 -33.01
CA GLN A 95 6.08 -15.06 -33.00
C GLN A 95 5.56 -15.38 -34.41
N GLU A 96 5.92 -14.58 -35.42
CA GLU A 96 5.65 -14.91 -36.83
C GLU A 96 6.43 -16.15 -37.29
N GLN A 97 7.70 -16.30 -36.91
CA GLN A 97 8.49 -17.50 -37.21
C GLN A 97 7.93 -18.75 -36.52
N ALA A 98 7.40 -18.62 -35.29
CA ALA A 98 6.75 -19.71 -34.59
C ALA A 98 5.48 -20.18 -35.32
N ALA A 99 4.72 -19.25 -35.92
CA ALA A 99 3.56 -19.60 -36.75
C ALA A 99 3.99 -20.36 -38.03
N GLU A 100 5.10 -19.95 -38.66
CA GLU A 100 5.65 -20.65 -39.82
C GLU A 100 6.20 -22.04 -39.45
N ALA A 101 6.85 -22.19 -38.30
CA ALA A 101 7.28 -23.48 -37.77
C ALA A 101 6.09 -24.42 -37.53
N ILE A 102 4.98 -23.92 -36.97
CA ILE A 102 3.74 -24.69 -36.83
C ILE A 102 3.21 -25.13 -38.20
N ARG A 103 3.23 -24.25 -39.21
CA ARG A 103 2.78 -24.57 -40.57
C ARG A 103 3.60 -25.69 -41.19
N LEU A 104 4.93 -25.57 -41.17
CA LEU A 104 5.88 -26.57 -41.69
C LEU A 104 5.76 -27.91 -40.96
N TRP A 105 5.60 -27.88 -39.64
CA TRP A 105 5.41 -29.09 -38.83
C TRP A 105 4.13 -29.82 -39.25
N ASN A 106 3.03 -29.10 -39.40
CA ASN A 106 1.73 -29.67 -39.81
C ASN A 106 1.77 -30.22 -41.23
N GLU A 107 2.46 -29.56 -42.15
CA GLU A 107 2.71 -30.05 -43.51
C GLU A 107 3.50 -31.36 -43.49
N GLY A 108 4.58 -31.43 -42.70
CA GLY A 108 5.36 -32.65 -42.51
C GLY A 108 4.53 -33.80 -41.94
N GLN A 109 3.72 -33.54 -40.91
CA GLN A 109 2.80 -34.53 -40.33
C GLN A 109 1.74 -35.03 -41.32
N ALA A 110 1.22 -34.16 -42.18
CA ALA A 110 0.29 -34.56 -43.24
C ALA A 110 0.98 -35.43 -44.31
N SER A 111 2.18 -35.04 -44.75
CA SER A 111 2.99 -35.78 -45.73
C SER A 111 3.30 -37.21 -45.24
N THR A 112 3.76 -37.34 -43.99
CA THR A 112 4.03 -38.63 -43.36
C THR A 112 2.78 -39.50 -43.28
N ARG A 113 1.65 -38.95 -42.81
CA ARG A 113 0.39 -39.71 -42.71
C ARG A 113 -0.07 -40.22 -44.07
N ASN A 114 -0.03 -39.38 -45.10
CA ASN A 114 -0.43 -39.75 -46.46
C ASN A 114 0.48 -40.84 -47.03
N ALA A 115 1.80 -40.71 -46.85
CA ALA A 115 2.77 -41.68 -47.32
C ALA A 115 2.64 -43.03 -46.60
N GLN A 116 2.39 -43.03 -45.28
CA GLN A 116 2.14 -44.26 -44.51
C GLN A 116 0.87 -44.98 -44.97
N MET A 117 -0.21 -44.25 -45.27
CA MET A 117 -1.43 -44.85 -45.80
C MET A 117 -1.19 -45.50 -47.17
N ALA A 118 -0.50 -44.80 -48.08
CA ALA A 118 -0.16 -45.31 -49.40
C ALA A 118 0.76 -46.54 -49.32
N HIS A 119 1.76 -46.51 -48.45
CA HIS A 119 2.70 -47.63 -48.25
C HIS A 119 2.00 -48.86 -47.68
N ARG A 120 1.13 -48.71 -46.67
CA ARG A 120 0.30 -49.81 -46.13
C ARG A 120 -0.64 -50.42 -47.19
N GLU A 121 -1.19 -49.60 -48.08
CA GLU A 121 -2.03 -50.09 -49.19
C GLU A 121 -1.22 -50.86 -50.23
N GLN A 122 0.01 -50.41 -50.50
CA GLN A 122 0.95 -51.11 -51.36
C GLN A 122 1.38 -52.45 -50.76
N GLU A 123 1.62 -52.52 -49.44
CA GLU A 123 1.89 -53.76 -48.72
C GLU A 123 0.71 -54.74 -48.79
N ARG A 124 -0.54 -54.26 -48.71
CA ARG A 124 -1.74 -55.10 -48.85
C ARG A 124 -1.93 -55.62 -50.28
N SER A 125 -1.61 -54.80 -51.27
CA SER A 125 -1.77 -55.14 -52.70
C SER A 125 -0.65 -56.04 -53.22
N ALA A 126 0.53 -55.98 -52.61
CA ALA A 126 1.64 -56.89 -52.86
C ALA A 126 1.38 -58.25 -52.18
N GLY A 127 0.84 -59.22 -52.91
CA GLY A 127 0.78 -60.61 -52.43
C GLY A 127 2.16 -61.16 -52.06
N GLY A 128 2.21 -62.29 -51.34
CA GLY A 128 3.38 -62.84 -50.61
C GLY A 128 4.67 -63.19 -51.39
N LEU A 129 4.83 -62.74 -52.63
CA LEU A 129 6.04 -62.89 -53.45
C LEU A 129 6.58 -61.55 -54.03
N SER A 130 5.99 -60.40 -53.70
CA SER A 130 6.45 -59.07 -54.16
C SER A 130 7.32 -58.33 -53.14
N ILE A 131 8.41 -57.72 -53.60
CA ILE A 131 9.28 -56.83 -52.79
C ILE A 131 8.64 -55.45 -52.71
N VAL A 132 8.18 -55.04 -51.53
CA VAL A 132 7.70 -53.66 -51.28
C VAL A 132 8.91 -52.78 -50.96
N PRO A 133 9.06 -51.60 -51.59
CA PRO A 133 10.14 -50.66 -51.26
C PRO A 133 10.12 -50.26 -49.77
N THR A 134 11.30 -50.05 -49.18
CA THR A 134 11.45 -49.55 -47.81
C THR A 134 10.76 -48.18 -47.66
N PHE A 135 9.99 -47.99 -46.59
CA PHE A 135 9.37 -46.71 -46.30
C PHE A 135 10.43 -45.65 -45.99
N VAL A 136 10.38 -44.53 -46.72
CA VAL A 136 11.15 -43.31 -46.45
C VAL A 136 10.12 -42.24 -46.14
N ASP A 137 10.27 -41.55 -45.00
CA ASP A 137 9.31 -40.54 -44.58
C ASP A 137 9.51 -39.22 -45.35
N PRO A 138 8.58 -38.83 -46.25
CA PRO A 138 8.72 -37.59 -47.01
C PRO A 138 8.43 -36.34 -46.18
N GLY A 139 7.86 -36.47 -44.98
CA GLY A 139 7.56 -35.35 -44.08
C GLY A 139 8.72 -34.96 -43.16
N ASP A 140 9.81 -35.73 -43.15
CA ASP A 140 10.90 -35.56 -42.19
C ASP A 140 11.64 -34.23 -42.36
N ALA A 141 11.99 -33.88 -43.60
CA ALA A 141 12.66 -32.62 -43.92
C ALA A 141 11.86 -31.38 -43.48
N ALA A 142 10.53 -31.41 -43.62
CA ALA A 142 9.66 -30.30 -43.21
C ALA A 142 9.60 -30.14 -41.68
N ARG A 143 9.63 -31.25 -40.93
CA ARG A 143 9.69 -31.20 -39.45
C ARG A 143 11.05 -30.75 -38.92
N ILE A 144 12.14 -31.15 -39.58
CA ILE A 144 13.49 -30.65 -39.27
C ILE A 144 13.54 -29.14 -39.49
N ALA A 145 13.11 -28.66 -40.66
CA ALA A 145 13.05 -27.24 -40.96
C ALA A 145 12.18 -26.45 -39.95
N ALA A 146 11.04 -27.01 -39.53
CA ALA A 146 10.18 -26.41 -38.51
C ALA A 146 10.91 -26.24 -37.16
N ALA A 147 11.66 -27.26 -36.73
CA ALA A 147 12.43 -27.21 -35.49
C ALA A 147 13.55 -26.16 -35.57
N GLU A 148 14.28 -26.10 -36.68
CA GLU A 148 15.36 -25.12 -36.92
C GLU A 148 14.83 -23.67 -36.90
N VAL A 149 13.66 -23.41 -37.52
CA VAL A 149 13.02 -22.09 -37.52
C VAL A 149 12.65 -21.66 -36.10
N LEU A 150 12.04 -22.56 -35.31
CA LEU A 150 11.66 -22.25 -33.93
C LEU A 150 12.88 -22.03 -33.02
N GLU A 151 13.92 -22.84 -33.17
CA GLU A 151 15.17 -22.70 -32.40
C GLU A 151 15.85 -21.36 -32.71
N THR A 152 15.95 -20.99 -33.98
CA THR A 152 16.50 -19.70 -34.43
C THR A 152 15.70 -18.53 -33.85
N ALA A 153 14.36 -18.62 -33.86
CA ALA A 153 13.49 -17.60 -33.31
C ALA A 153 13.68 -17.43 -31.78
N ARG A 154 13.81 -18.55 -31.04
CA ARG A 154 14.07 -18.52 -29.59
C ARG A 154 15.42 -17.90 -29.26
N ALA A 155 16.48 -18.28 -29.97
CA ALA A 155 17.82 -17.73 -29.77
C ALA A 155 17.86 -16.21 -30.00
N ALA A 156 17.19 -15.73 -31.05
CA ALA A 156 17.10 -14.30 -31.33
C ALA A 156 16.36 -13.51 -30.24
N VAL A 157 15.28 -14.07 -29.68
CA VAL A 157 14.56 -13.44 -28.55
C VAL A 157 15.43 -13.37 -27.30
N GLU A 158 16.17 -14.44 -26.99
CA GLU A 158 17.09 -14.45 -25.84
C GLU A 158 18.23 -13.44 -25.99
N GLU A 159 18.83 -13.36 -27.18
CA GLU A 159 19.87 -12.37 -27.49
C GLU A 159 19.32 -10.93 -27.38
N ALA A 160 18.16 -10.66 -27.97
CA ALA A 160 17.52 -9.35 -27.89
C ALA A 160 17.13 -8.96 -26.46
N ALA A 161 16.65 -9.92 -25.65
CA ALA A 161 16.34 -9.70 -24.24
C ALA A 161 17.60 -9.31 -23.45
N SER A 162 18.71 -10.04 -23.62
CA SER A 162 19.99 -9.73 -22.99
C SER A 162 20.53 -8.35 -23.42
N GLY A 163 20.39 -8.02 -24.70
CA GLY A 163 20.73 -6.71 -25.25
C GLY A 163 19.90 -5.59 -24.60
N ALA A 164 18.59 -5.78 -24.49
CA ALA A 164 17.69 -4.81 -23.85
C ALA A 164 18.04 -4.60 -22.37
N VAL A 165 18.24 -5.69 -21.60
CA VAL A 165 18.66 -5.61 -20.19
C VAL A 165 19.98 -4.85 -20.03
N THR A 166 20.95 -5.10 -20.91
CA THR A 166 22.23 -4.39 -20.87
C THR A 166 22.06 -2.89 -21.12
N GLN A 167 21.25 -2.51 -22.11
CA GLN A 167 21.00 -1.10 -22.43
C GLN A 167 20.23 -0.39 -21.30
N LEU A 168 19.24 -1.07 -20.70
CA LEU A 168 18.51 -0.54 -19.54
C LEU A 168 19.43 -0.31 -18.34
N ARG A 169 20.36 -1.25 -18.09
CA ARG A 169 21.36 -1.08 -17.04
C ARG A 169 22.29 0.09 -17.31
N VAL A 170 22.77 0.26 -18.55
CA VAL A 170 23.62 1.40 -18.94
C VAL A 170 22.88 2.73 -18.76
N ALA A 171 21.60 2.79 -19.17
CA ALA A 171 20.77 3.97 -18.98
C ALA A 171 20.59 4.30 -17.49
N ASN A 172 20.38 3.29 -16.64
CA ASN A 172 20.28 3.46 -15.19
C ASN A 172 21.61 3.91 -14.54
N GLU A 173 22.73 3.30 -14.92
CA GLU A 173 24.06 3.65 -14.41
C GLU A 173 24.44 5.10 -14.78
N ALA A 174 24.07 5.57 -15.98
CA ALA A 174 24.28 6.95 -16.40
C ALA A 174 23.47 7.96 -15.55
N ILE A 175 22.25 7.61 -15.13
CA ILE A 175 21.46 8.40 -14.17
C ILE A 175 22.20 8.44 -12.83
N VAL A 176 22.60 7.29 -12.29
CA VAL A 176 23.25 7.18 -10.98
C VAL A 176 24.58 7.93 -10.94
N GLU A 177 25.43 7.81 -11.96
CA GLU A 177 26.72 8.50 -12.02
C GLU A 177 26.57 10.01 -12.20
N SER A 178 25.63 10.46 -13.05
CA SER A 178 25.36 11.90 -13.24
C SER A 178 24.79 12.56 -11.98
N VAL A 179 23.94 11.84 -11.24
CA VAL A 179 23.40 12.25 -9.95
C VAL A 179 24.51 12.30 -8.89
N LEU A 180 25.25 11.20 -8.68
CA LEU A 180 26.29 11.09 -7.65
C LEU A 180 27.46 12.06 -7.85
N ARG A 181 27.89 12.31 -9.09
CA ARG A 181 28.99 13.24 -9.38
C ARG A 181 28.62 14.70 -9.11
N ARG A 182 27.32 15.04 -9.10
CA ARG A 182 26.78 16.40 -8.91
C ARG A 182 26.36 16.69 -7.46
N PHE A 183 26.15 15.65 -6.65
CA PHE A 183 25.98 15.74 -5.20
C PHE A 183 27.22 16.29 -4.48
N SER A 184 28.41 15.90 -4.91
CA SER A 184 29.68 16.34 -4.30
C SER A 184 30.02 17.82 -4.55
N ALA A 185 29.32 18.50 -5.47
CA ALA A 185 29.66 19.85 -5.90
C ALA A 185 28.71 20.96 -5.40
N THR A 186 27.48 20.65 -4.95
CA THR A 186 26.45 21.71 -4.75
C THR A 186 25.60 21.63 -3.47
N GLY A 187 25.88 20.72 -2.53
CA GLY A 187 25.37 20.85 -1.14
C GLY A 187 23.85 21.05 -0.98
N GLY A 188 23.02 20.54 -1.90
CA GLY A 188 21.56 20.67 -1.77
C GLY A 188 20.79 20.03 -2.91
N GLY A 189 19.55 19.63 -2.61
CA GLY A 189 18.51 19.20 -3.54
C GLY A 189 18.62 17.76 -4.04
N ALA A 190 18.43 16.81 -3.13
CA ALA A 190 18.26 15.39 -3.36
C ALA A 190 16.80 14.96 -3.60
N LEU A 191 15.83 15.80 -3.25
CA LEU A 191 14.48 15.34 -2.90
C LEU A 191 13.60 14.82 -4.07
N ALA A 192 14.06 14.86 -5.32
CA ALA A 192 13.32 14.29 -6.46
C ALA A 192 13.91 12.96 -6.99
N LEU A 193 15.05 12.51 -6.44
CA LEU A 193 15.75 11.30 -6.90
C LEU A 193 15.76 10.16 -5.87
N ILE A 194 15.35 10.44 -4.62
CA ILE A 194 15.35 9.44 -3.54
C ILE A 194 14.19 8.44 -3.69
N ASP A 195 13.07 8.86 -4.29
CA ASP A 195 11.94 7.98 -4.66
C ASP A 195 12.32 6.82 -5.60
N GLN A 196 13.51 6.83 -6.20
CA GLN A 196 14.01 5.77 -7.09
C GLN A 196 15.37 5.17 -6.67
N ALA A 197 15.88 5.49 -5.47
CA ALA A 197 17.11 4.90 -4.97
C ALA A 197 16.84 3.57 -4.23
N PRO A 198 17.73 2.56 -4.30
CA PRO A 198 17.60 1.36 -3.48
C PRO A 198 17.60 1.72 -1.99
N GLY A 199 16.67 1.19 -1.20
CA GLY A 199 16.45 1.56 0.22
C GLY A 199 17.72 1.65 1.08
N ALA A 200 18.71 0.77 0.84
CA ALA A 200 20.00 0.78 1.55
C ALA A 200 20.86 2.06 1.36
N ALA A 201 20.59 2.90 0.36
CA ALA A 201 21.26 4.20 0.20
C ALA A 201 20.58 5.28 1.06
N SER A 202 19.24 5.31 1.07
CA SER A 202 18.42 6.20 1.88
C SER A 202 18.63 5.93 3.38
N ASP A 203 18.65 4.65 3.78
CA ASP A 203 18.92 4.23 5.16
C ASP A 203 20.27 4.73 5.67
N ARG A 204 21.32 4.65 4.85
CA ARG A 204 22.67 5.13 5.23
C ARG A 204 22.70 6.64 5.42
N LEU A 205 21.96 7.38 4.60
CA LEU A 205 21.86 8.83 4.73
C LEU A 205 21.10 9.19 6.01
N ALA A 206 19.93 8.60 6.23
CA ALA A 206 19.15 8.80 7.45
C ALA A 206 19.95 8.47 8.71
N MET A 207 20.63 7.32 8.74
CA MET A 207 21.50 6.95 9.86
C MET A 207 22.69 7.89 10.05
N SER A 208 23.21 8.51 8.98
CA SER A 208 24.29 9.50 9.12
C SER A 208 23.82 10.81 9.78
N VAL A 209 22.57 11.21 9.53
CA VAL A 209 21.93 12.35 10.19
C VAL A 209 21.73 12.03 11.67
N LEU A 210 21.12 10.90 11.99
CA LEU A 210 20.92 10.46 13.38
C LEU A 210 22.25 10.34 14.14
N ALA A 211 23.28 9.79 13.51
CA ALA A 211 24.62 9.74 14.08
C ALA A 211 25.19 11.14 14.32
N ARG A 212 25.02 12.09 13.39
CA ARG A 212 25.50 13.48 13.60
C ARG A 212 24.81 14.14 14.79
N LEU A 213 23.49 13.99 14.91
CA LEU A 213 22.71 14.53 16.03
C LEU A 213 23.14 13.89 17.36
N SER A 214 23.41 12.57 17.37
CA SER A 214 23.82 11.81 18.57
C SER A 214 25.19 12.23 19.15
N HIS A 215 26.02 12.95 18.39
CA HIS A 215 27.35 13.40 18.82
C HIS A 215 27.38 14.89 19.18
N SER A 216 26.24 15.57 19.17
CA SER A 216 26.10 17.00 19.46
C SER A 216 25.46 17.22 20.83
N ASP A 217 25.73 18.37 21.43
CA ASP A 217 25.02 18.81 22.64
C ASP A 217 23.67 19.48 22.29
N ASP A 218 22.89 19.87 23.32
CA ASP A 218 21.55 20.44 23.15
C ASP A 218 21.54 21.67 22.20
N ASP A 219 22.43 22.62 22.45
CA ASP A 219 22.51 23.87 21.68
C ASP A 219 22.94 23.60 20.23
N GLU A 220 23.84 22.63 20.02
CA GLU A 220 24.27 22.21 18.70
C GLU A 220 23.17 21.47 17.93
N VAL A 221 22.41 20.57 18.57
CA VAL A 221 21.30 19.85 17.93
C VAL A 221 20.24 20.85 17.46
N ALA A 222 19.84 21.79 18.31
CA ALA A 222 18.87 22.82 17.94
C ALA A 222 19.37 23.69 16.77
N GLN A 223 20.64 24.11 16.79
CA GLN A 223 21.24 24.87 15.69
C GLN A 223 21.30 24.07 14.38
N LEU A 224 21.67 22.78 14.45
CA LEU A 224 21.72 21.90 13.28
C LEU A 224 20.33 21.77 12.64
N LEU A 225 19.28 21.55 13.43
CA LEU A 225 17.92 21.45 12.90
C LEU A 225 17.37 22.77 12.39
N GLN A 226 17.81 23.90 12.96
CA GLN A 226 17.47 25.22 12.43
C GLN A 226 18.14 25.50 11.06
N VAL A 227 19.38 25.04 10.87
CA VAL A 227 20.11 25.19 9.60
C VAL A 227 19.68 24.14 8.57
N HIS A 228 19.25 22.97 9.03
CA HIS A 228 18.86 21.82 8.21
C HIS A 228 17.42 21.34 8.49
N PRO A 229 16.39 22.18 8.28
CA PRO A 229 15.00 21.78 8.49
C PRO A 229 14.58 20.60 7.59
N GLU A 230 15.26 20.40 6.45
CA GLU A 230 15.01 19.29 5.53
C GLU A 230 15.31 17.91 6.14
N TRP A 231 16.10 17.83 7.21
CA TRP A 231 16.39 16.57 7.89
C TRP A 231 15.15 15.97 8.56
N ILE A 232 14.22 16.81 9.02
CA ILE A 232 12.96 16.35 9.62
C ILE A 232 12.12 15.65 8.55
N SER A 233 11.90 16.28 7.40
CA SER A 233 11.15 15.68 6.29
C SER A 233 11.85 14.44 5.74
N LEU A 234 13.18 14.48 5.57
CA LEU A 234 13.96 13.31 5.15
C LEU A 234 13.74 12.11 6.08
N LEU A 235 13.84 12.31 7.39
CA LEU A 235 13.66 11.25 8.37
C LEU A 235 12.20 10.86 8.57
N LYS A 236 11.23 11.68 8.18
CA LYS A 236 9.81 11.28 8.12
C LYS A 236 9.53 10.38 6.93
N ASP A 237 9.97 10.81 5.75
CA ASP A 237 9.63 10.20 4.47
C ASP A 237 10.48 8.94 4.17
N HIS A 238 11.69 8.86 4.74
CA HIS A 238 12.69 7.81 4.43
C HIS A 238 13.29 7.23 5.71
N GLN A 239 12.45 6.58 6.50
CA GLN A 239 12.86 5.98 7.76
C GLN A 239 13.70 4.71 7.55
N PRO A 240 14.85 4.57 8.24
CA PRO A 240 15.53 3.28 8.33
C PRO A 240 14.60 2.21 8.92
N ALA A 241 14.92 0.94 8.67
CA ALA A 241 14.18 -0.17 9.25
C ALA A 241 14.02 0.00 10.79
N PRO A 242 12.83 -0.24 11.37
CA PRO A 242 12.57 0.03 12.78
C PRO A 242 13.52 -0.70 13.74
N GLU A 243 14.00 -1.90 13.38
CA GLU A 243 14.96 -2.65 14.18
C GLU A 243 16.34 -1.96 14.26
N VAL A 244 16.72 -1.26 13.18
CA VAL A 244 17.95 -0.46 13.14
C VAL A 244 17.80 0.75 14.06
N ILE A 245 16.65 1.42 14.04
CA ILE A 245 16.36 2.54 14.94
C ILE A 245 16.32 2.08 16.39
N ALA A 246 15.62 0.97 16.69
CA ALA A 246 15.52 0.41 18.03
C ALA A 246 16.92 0.07 18.59
N THR A 247 17.76 -0.55 17.76
CA THR A 247 19.15 -0.88 18.12
C THR A 247 19.95 0.39 18.38
N TRP A 248 19.97 1.33 17.43
CA TRP A 248 20.67 2.61 17.56
C TRP A 248 20.28 3.33 18.85
N TRP A 249 18.98 3.48 19.09
CA TRP A 249 18.47 4.17 20.28
C TRP A 249 18.93 3.46 21.56
N SER A 250 18.82 2.13 21.62
CA SER A 250 19.20 1.34 22.80
C SER A 250 20.71 1.40 23.14
N GLU A 251 21.56 1.65 22.14
CA GLU A 251 23.02 1.76 22.29
C GLU A 251 23.49 3.16 22.71
N LEU A 252 22.63 4.18 22.62
CA LEU A 252 22.96 5.54 23.05
C LEU A 252 23.11 5.63 24.57
N ASP A 253 24.04 6.49 25.01
CA ASP A 253 24.11 6.88 26.41
C ASP A 253 22.78 7.56 26.82
N PRO A 254 22.21 7.24 28.00
CA PRO A 254 20.98 7.88 28.48
C PRO A 254 21.01 9.41 28.50
N ALA A 255 22.19 10.03 28.69
CA ALA A 255 22.35 11.47 28.61
C ALA A 255 22.13 11.98 27.17
N VAL A 256 22.61 11.24 26.16
CA VAL A 256 22.39 11.59 24.74
C VAL A 256 20.92 11.37 24.36
N GLN A 257 20.29 10.30 24.84
CA GLN A 257 18.84 10.09 24.64
C GLN A 257 18.03 11.25 25.21
N HIS A 258 18.40 11.76 26.39
CA HIS A 258 17.75 12.92 26.99
C HIS A 258 17.92 14.19 26.14
N VAL A 259 19.15 14.47 25.67
CA VAL A 259 19.47 15.59 24.78
C VAL A 259 18.65 15.55 23.49
N LEU A 260 18.57 14.37 22.84
CA LEU A 260 17.78 14.22 21.62
C LEU A 260 16.28 14.41 21.89
N LEU A 261 15.78 13.96 23.04
CA LEU A 261 14.39 14.13 23.41
C LEU A 261 14.01 15.59 23.67
N SER A 262 14.88 16.37 24.32
CA SER A 262 14.67 17.80 24.53
C SER A 262 14.84 18.62 23.25
N SER A 263 15.80 18.25 22.40
CA SER A 263 16.28 19.13 21.33
C SER A 263 15.81 18.72 19.92
N ALA A 264 15.31 17.49 19.74
CA ALA A 264 14.81 16.99 18.46
C ALA A 264 13.43 16.28 18.53
N PRO A 265 12.43 16.79 19.29
CA PRO A 265 11.13 16.11 19.43
C PRO A 265 10.38 15.95 18.10
N GLY A 266 10.57 16.87 17.14
CA GLY A 266 9.96 16.80 15.81
C GLY A 266 10.46 15.63 14.94
N ILE A 267 11.62 15.06 15.26
CA ILE A 267 12.14 13.83 14.64
C ILE A 267 11.68 12.62 15.44
N LEU A 268 11.92 12.61 16.76
CA LEU A 268 11.63 11.43 17.58
C LEU A 268 10.13 11.10 17.67
N GLY A 269 9.25 12.09 17.53
CA GLY A 269 7.79 11.87 17.57
C GLY A 269 7.23 11.01 16.42
N SER A 270 7.92 11.00 15.28
CA SER A 270 7.51 10.24 14.08
C SER A 270 8.39 9.04 13.76
N LEU A 271 9.51 8.87 14.47
CA LEU A 271 10.51 7.85 14.14
C LEU A 271 10.11 6.47 14.66
N GLY A 272 9.74 5.58 13.75
CA GLY A 272 9.40 4.19 13.99
C GLY A 272 10.54 3.39 14.60
N GLY A 273 10.22 2.46 15.50
CA GLY A 273 11.19 1.66 16.25
C GLY A 273 11.68 2.30 17.55
N LEU A 274 11.30 3.55 17.85
CA LEU A 274 11.52 4.13 19.18
C LEU A 274 10.49 3.63 20.20
N PRO A 275 10.88 3.38 21.47
CA PRO A 275 9.93 2.95 22.50
C PRO A 275 8.74 3.90 22.64
N PRO A 276 7.51 3.41 22.90
CA PRO A 276 6.32 4.26 22.96
C PRO A 276 6.43 5.44 23.91
N ALA A 277 7.08 5.24 25.08
CA ALA A 277 7.29 6.32 26.05
C ALA A 277 8.14 7.47 25.49
N VAL A 278 9.10 7.18 24.61
CA VAL A 278 9.94 8.18 23.93
C VAL A 278 9.10 8.96 22.92
N ARG A 279 8.33 8.25 22.07
CA ARG A 279 7.44 8.89 21.10
C ARG A 279 6.36 9.75 21.75
N VAL A 280 5.74 9.26 22.82
CA VAL A 280 4.75 10.00 23.61
C VAL A 280 5.37 11.25 24.25
N ALA A 281 6.58 11.16 24.80
CA ALA A 281 7.27 12.31 25.38
C ALA A 281 7.66 13.34 24.30
N ALA A 282 8.15 12.89 23.14
CA ALA A 282 8.49 13.76 22.02
C ALA A 282 7.24 14.46 21.46
N ASN A 283 6.15 13.72 21.24
CA ASN A 283 4.90 14.28 20.75
C ASN A 283 4.20 15.17 21.77
N ARG A 284 4.43 14.98 23.07
CA ARG A 284 4.02 15.95 24.10
C ARG A 284 4.69 17.30 23.89
N ALA A 285 5.99 17.33 23.58
CA ALA A 285 6.70 18.56 23.28
C ALA A 285 6.22 19.16 21.95
N ASN A 286 5.99 18.33 20.91
CA ASN A 286 5.42 18.79 19.64
C ASN A 286 4.01 19.39 19.82
N ALA A 287 3.19 18.80 20.70
CA ALA A 287 1.85 19.30 21.03
C ALA A 287 1.92 20.71 21.65
N ALA A 288 2.82 20.92 22.63
CA ALA A 288 3.03 22.23 23.22
C ALA A 288 3.47 23.28 22.18
N ALA A 289 4.42 22.95 21.31
CA ALA A 289 4.86 23.85 20.24
C ALA A 289 3.73 24.15 19.24
N ARG A 290 2.88 23.17 18.94
CA ARG A 290 1.71 23.36 18.07
C ARG A 290 0.63 24.24 18.72
N MET A 291 0.43 24.16 20.03
CA MET A 291 -0.51 25.03 20.75
C MET A 291 -0.15 26.50 20.60
N ASP A 292 1.14 26.86 20.65
CA ASP A 292 1.58 28.25 20.44
C ASP A 292 1.21 28.78 19.03
N VAL A 293 1.31 27.91 18.02
CA VAL A 293 0.90 28.21 16.64
C VAL A 293 -0.62 28.38 16.54
N ILE A 294 -1.38 27.52 17.20
CA ILE A 294 -2.85 27.60 17.23
C ILE A 294 -3.31 28.87 17.94
N ASP A 295 -2.72 29.20 19.09
CA ASP A 295 -3.06 30.40 19.86
C ASP A 295 -2.82 31.66 19.01
N SER A 296 -1.69 31.72 18.30
CA SER A 296 -1.40 32.78 17.35
C SER A 296 -2.42 32.86 16.20
N ALA A 297 -2.89 31.72 15.69
CA ALA A 297 -3.90 31.67 14.63
C ALA A 297 -5.28 32.11 15.13
N LEU A 298 -5.65 31.77 16.37
CA LEU A 298 -6.93 32.11 17.01
C LEU A 298 -7.05 33.60 17.34
N GLU A 299 -5.93 34.32 17.49
CA GLU A 299 -5.90 35.79 17.63
C GLU A 299 -6.23 36.53 16.32
N SER A 300 -6.16 35.85 15.17
CA SER A 300 -6.46 36.46 13.87
C SER A 300 -7.94 36.89 13.79
N PRO A 301 -8.25 38.15 13.43
CA PRO A 301 -9.62 38.64 13.32
C PRO A 301 -10.36 38.09 12.09
N ASP A 302 -9.63 37.60 11.08
CA ASP A 302 -10.18 37.20 9.79
C ASP A 302 -10.43 35.68 9.67
N ILE A 303 -10.29 34.92 10.76
CA ILE A 303 -10.51 33.47 10.76
C ILE A 303 -12.01 33.14 10.64
N ALA A 304 -12.35 32.20 9.75
CA ALA A 304 -13.72 31.70 9.63
C ALA A 304 -14.16 30.98 10.92
N SER A 305 -15.46 31.05 11.25
CA SER A 305 -15.98 30.45 12.50
C SER A 305 -15.83 28.93 12.55
N SER A 306 -15.93 28.25 11.40
CA SER A 306 -15.67 26.81 11.30
C SER A 306 -14.22 26.46 11.65
N ASP A 307 -13.28 27.23 11.11
CA ASP A 307 -11.85 26.99 11.29
C ASP A 307 -11.45 27.28 12.74
N ARG A 308 -12.06 28.32 13.34
CA ARG A 308 -11.92 28.61 14.76
C ARG A 308 -12.36 27.44 15.64
N ALA A 309 -13.55 26.88 15.40
CA ALA A 309 -14.06 25.78 16.21
C ALA A 309 -13.18 24.52 16.11
N THR A 310 -12.64 24.23 14.93
CA THR A 310 -11.70 23.12 14.72
C THR A 310 -10.37 23.36 15.43
N LEU A 311 -9.81 24.58 15.34
CA LEU A 311 -8.59 24.94 16.07
C LEU A 311 -8.77 24.88 17.58
N GLU A 312 -9.93 25.30 18.10
CA GLU A 312 -10.24 25.20 19.54
C GLU A 312 -10.30 23.74 20.02
N ARG A 313 -10.85 22.83 19.20
CA ARG A 313 -10.84 21.38 19.50
C ARG A 313 -9.42 20.79 19.42
N GLU A 314 -8.67 21.11 18.37
CA GLU A 314 -7.27 20.70 18.24
C GLU A 314 -6.47 21.17 19.47
N ARG A 315 -6.61 22.44 19.85
CA ARG A 315 -5.93 23.02 21.02
C ARG A 315 -6.26 22.27 22.31
N GLN A 316 -7.54 21.98 22.57
CA GLN A 316 -7.95 21.23 23.77
C GLN A 316 -7.34 19.83 23.78
N TYR A 317 -7.39 19.11 22.65
CA TYR A 317 -6.81 17.79 22.52
C TYR A 317 -5.30 17.77 22.78
N LEU A 318 -4.59 18.80 22.29
CA LEU A 318 -3.16 18.96 22.55
C LEU A 318 -2.84 19.36 23.99
N GLU A 319 -3.70 20.17 24.62
CA GLU A 319 -3.60 20.47 26.05
C GLU A 319 -3.74 19.20 26.90
N ASP A 320 -4.68 18.33 26.55
CA ASP A 320 -4.85 17.03 27.20
C ASP A 320 -3.61 16.13 26.98
N ALA A 321 -2.94 16.23 25.82
CA ALA A 321 -1.68 15.54 25.57
C ALA A 321 -0.52 16.09 26.42
N VAL A 322 -0.42 17.41 26.55
CA VAL A 322 0.56 18.10 27.43
C VAL A 322 0.36 17.69 28.88
N ASN A 323 -0.90 17.61 29.32
CA ASN A 323 -1.28 17.19 30.67
C ASN A 323 -1.14 15.67 30.90
N GLY A 324 -0.88 14.88 29.86
CA GLY A 324 -0.73 13.43 29.92
C GLY A 324 -2.05 12.65 30.05
N GLN A 325 -3.18 13.30 29.76
CA GLN A 325 -4.50 12.65 29.67
C GLN A 325 -4.67 11.95 28.31
N VAL A 326 -4.09 12.52 27.26
CA VAL A 326 -3.92 11.90 25.94
C VAL A 326 -2.46 11.51 25.77
N GLN A 327 -2.19 10.38 25.12
CA GLN A 327 -0.83 9.99 24.76
C GLN A 327 -0.72 9.84 23.25
N LEU A 328 0.03 10.76 22.64
CA LEU A 328 0.24 10.78 21.19
C LEU A 328 1.45 9.92 20.85
N TYR A 329 1.22 8.69 20.38
CA TYR A 329 2.29 7.85 19.84
C TYR A 329 2.78 8.41 18.50
N LEU A 330 1.88 8.94 17.68
CA LEU A 330 2.18 9.74 16.49
C LEU A 330 1.26 10.96 16.44
N TYR A 331 1.82 12.12 16.08
CA TYR A 331 1.06 13.32 15.77
C TYR A 331 1.70 14.06 14.58
N ASP A 332 1.10 13.90 13.40
CA ASP A 332 1.53 14.55 12.17
C ASP A 332 0.31 15.08 11.40
N PRO A 333 -0.23 16.25 11.80
CA PRO A 333 -1.43 16.81 11.19
C PRO A 333 -1.25 17.17 9.71
N GLU A 334 -0.01 17.43 9.26
CA GLU A 334 0.31 17.70 7.84
C GLU A 334 0.14 16.44 6.97
N GLY A 335 0.63 15.29 7.46
CA GLY A 335 0.41 13.97 6.85
C GLY A 335 -0.96 13.35 7.11
N ARG A 336 -1.84 14.05 7.85
CA ARG A 336 -3.15 13.56 8.31
C ARG A 336 -3.04 12.28 9.16
N ALA A 337 -1.97 12.17 9.93
CA ALA A 337 -1.66 10.99 10.71
C ALA A 337 -1.70 11.28 12.22
N VAL A 338 -2.39 10.42 12.96
CA VAL A 338 -2.48 10.45 14.42
C VAL A 338 -2.63 9.02 14.93
N ILE A 339 -1.85 8.70 15.96
CA ILE A 339 -2.00 7.45 16.71
C ILE A 339 -2.08 7.81 18.18
N GLU A 340 -3.25 7.58 18.78
CA GLU A 340 -3.45 7.74 20.22
C GLU A 340 -3.21 6.41 20.93
N MET A 341 -2.27 6.41 21.88
CA MET A 341 -1.99 5.28 22.75
C MET A 341 -2.86 5.34 24.01
N VAL A 342 -3.68 4.33 24.22
CA VAL A 342 -4.52 4.15 25.39
C VAL A 342 -3.90 3.10 26.30
N GLY A 343 -3.64 3.46 27.55
CA GLY A 343 -3.01 2.60 28.54
C GLY A 343 -1.51 2.86 28.71
N GLN A 344 -0.87 2.06 29.56
CA GLN A 344 0.56 2.18 29.86
C GLN A 344 1.25 0.86 29.58
N LEU A 345 2.38 0.92 28.87
CA LEU A 345 3.20 -0.27 28.64
C LEU A 345 3.94 -0.63 29.93
N THR A 346 3.67 -1.81 30.46
CA THR A 346 4.28 -2.34 31.69
C THR A 346 4.71 -3.78 31.48
N ASP A 347 5.44 -4.35 32.43
CA ASP A 347 5.86 -5.76 32.35
C ASP A 347 4.69 -6.74 32.48
N THR A 348 3.49 -6.26 32.84
CA THR A 348 2.26 -7.05 32.88
C THR A 348 1.35 -6.82 31.69
N THR A 349 1.76 -6.01 30.71
CA THR A 349 1.01 -5.85 29.46
C THR A 349 0.86 -7.21 28.78
N ALA A 350 -0.38 -7.63 28.61
CA ALA A 350 -0.74 -8.96 28.12
C ALA A 350 -1.15 -8.93 26.64
N ALA A 351 -1.79 -7.84 26.20
CA ALA A 351 -2.28 -7.69 24.84
C ALA A 351 -2.10 -6.25 24.34
N THR A 352 -1.86 -6.14 23.03
CA THR A 352 -1.83 -4.90 22.28
C THR A 352 -2.94 -4.90 21.24
N VAL A 353 -3.79 -3.87 21.25
CA VAL A 353 -4.91 -3.71 20.31
C VAL A 353 -4.59 -2.61 19.31
N SER A 354 -4.43 -2.95 18.04
CA SER A 354 -4.41 -1.98 16.94
C SER A 354 -5.83 -1.72 16.49
N TYR A 355 -6.39 -0.58 16.88
CA TYR A 355 -7.77 -0.19 16.61
C TYR A 355 -7.86 0.76 15.43
N VAL A 356 -8.51 0.34 14.35
CA VAL A 356 -8.73 1.15 13.14
C VAL A 356 -10.20 1.57 13.03
N PRO A 357 -10.51 2.87 13.02
CA PRO A 357 -11.87 3.37 12.89
C PRO A 357 -12.40 3.31 11.44
N GLY A 358 -13.68 3.62 11.28
CA GLY A 358 -14.40 3.52 10.01
C GLY A 358 -14.16 4.67 9.02
N THR A 359 -14.94 4.65 7.93
CA THR A 359 -14.98 5.72 6.92
C THR A 359 -15.32 7.08 7.54
N PHE A 360 -14.97 8.16 6.83
CA PHE A 360 -15.14 9.55 7.27
C PHE A 360 -14.37 9.94 8.53
N THR A 361 -13.51 9.07 9.07
CA THR A 361 -12.62 9.43 10.17
C THR A 361 -11.63 10.50 9.70
N THR A 362 -11.55 11.60 10.45
CA THR A 362 -10.63 12.71 10.20
C THR A 362 -9.78 12.97 11.45
N MET A 363 -8.80 13.88 11.35
CA MET A 363 -8.10 14.38 12.54
C MET A 363 -9.07 14.98 13.57
N ASP A 364 -10.13 15.67 13.12
CA ASP A 364 -11.15 16.26 13.98
C ASP A 364 -11.96 15.21 14.75
N SER A 365 -12.09 14.00 14.21
CA SER A 365 -12.71 12.87 14.91
C SER A 365 -11.92 12.48 16.17
N PHE A 366 -10.59 12.59 16.15
CA PHE A 366 -9.75 12.37 17.33
C PHE A 366 -9.88 13.53 18.31
N TYR A 367 -9.86 14.78 17.83
CA TYR A 367 -9.97 15.97 18.67
C TYR A 367 -11.30 16.04 19.41
N GLY A 368 -12.36 15.52 18.80
CA GLY A 368 -13.68 15.38 19.41
C GLY A 368 -13.91 14.08 20.18
N GLU A 369 -12.89 13.26 20.39
CA GLU A 369 -12.93 11.98 21.11
C GLU A 369 -13.93 10.95 20.56
N GLN A 370 -14.16 10.95 19.24
CA GLN A 370 -15.23 10.18 18.61
C GLN A 370 -14.86 8.71 18.34
N VAL A 371 -13.56 8.38 18.29
CA VAL A 371 -13.06 7.08 17.78
C VAL A 371 -12.33 6.25 18.84
N GLN A 372 -11.98 6.85 19.97
CA GLN A 372 -11.31 6.25 21.12
C GLN A 372 -12.19 5.43 22.10
N PRO A 373 -13.54 5.58 22.18
CA PRO A 373 -14.33 4.98 23.25
C PRO A 373 -14.11 3.49 23.50
N VAL A 374 -14.05 2.64 22.47
CA VAL A 374 -13.84 1.18 22.63
C VAL A 374 -12.48 0.88 23.25
N ALA A 375 -11.41 1.46 22.71
CA ALA A 375 -10.05 1.29 23.21
C ALA A 375 -9.93 1.72 24.68
N ARG A 376 -10.51 2.88 25.02
CA ARG A 376 -10.56 3.39 26.40
C ARG A 376 -11.39 2.48 27.30
N TRP A 377 -12.52 1.96 26.83
CA TRP A 377 -13.35 1.05 27.61
C TRP A 377 -12.62 -0.26 27.91
N LEU A 378 -11.95 -0.87 26.91
CA LEU A 378 -11.16 -2.09 27.09
C LEU A 378 -10.05 -1.89 28.13
N ASN A 379 -9.25 -0.82 27.99
CA ASN A 379 -8.16 -0.54 28.93
C ASN A 379 -8.68 -0.24 30.36
N ARG A 380 -9.80 0.47 30.52
CA ARG A 380 -10.40 0.73 31.84
C ARG A 380 -10.81 -0.56 32.56
N HIS A 381 -11.25 -1.58 31.82
CA HIS A 381 -11.69 -2.86 32.38
C HIS A 381 -10.58 -3.89 32.50
N ASN A 382 -9.54 -3.79 31.66
CA ASN A 382 -8.30 -4.54 31.81
C ASN A 382 -7.08 -3.64 31.51
N PRO A 383 -6.39 -3.14 32.55
CA PRO A 383 -5.24 -2.24 32.38
C PRO A 383 -4.00 -2.92 31.78
N ASN A 384 -4.01 -4.25 31.63
CA ASN A 384 -2.96 -4.98 30.92
C ASN A 384 -3.13 -4.95 29.39
N ILE A 385 -4.23 -4.37 28.89
CA ILE A 385 -4.44 -4.10 27.46
C ILE A 385 -3.92 -2.70 27.15
N VAL A 386 -3.02 -2.59 26.18
CA VAL A 386 -2.61 -1.31 25.59
C VAL A 386 -3.23 -1.23 24.20
N ALA A 387 -3.87 -0.11 23.85
CA ALA A 387 -4.49 0.05 22.54
C ALA A 387 -3.88 1.23 21.79
N PHE A 388 -3.76 1.09 20.48
CA PHE A 388 -3.32 2.13 19.55
C PHE A 388 -4.49 2.45 18.63
N VAL A 389 -5.14 3.59 18.86
CA VAL A 389 -6.21 4.11 17.99
C VAL A 389 -5.53 4.77 16.80
N TRP A 390 -5.63 4.14 15.64
CA TRP A 390 -4.76 4.38 14.50
C TRP A 390 -5.49 5.10 13.37
N LYS A 391 -4.86 6.18 12.86
CA LYS A 391 -5.21 6.80 11.59
C LYS A 391 -3.94 7.32 10.93
N GLU A 392 -3.57 6.75 9.79
CA GLU A 392 -2.52 7.31 8.94
C GLU A 392 -3.01 7.44 7.50
N GLY A 393 -2.63 8.53 6.84
CA GLY A 393 -3.10 8.83 5.49
C GLY A 393 -4.59 9.18 5.41
N THR A 394 -5.14 9.09 4.21
CA THR A 394 -6.51 9.54 3.90
C THR A 394 -7.49 8.39 4.02
N PHE A 395 -8.54 8.56 4.83
CA PHE A 395 -9.61 7.58 4.96
C PHE A 395 -10.72 7.85 3.92
N PRO A 396 -11.51 6.83 3.51
CA PRO A 396 -12.58 7.04 2.54
C PRO A 396 -13.58 8.11 3.00
N GLY A 397 -13.91 9.05 2.13
CA GLY A 397 -14.84 10.14 2.43
C GLY A 397 -14.26 11.31 3.24
N GLU A 398 -12.96 11.32 3.56
CA GLU A 398 -12.28 12.43 4.25
C GLU A 398 -12.13 13.68 3.35
N VAL A 399 -11.92 13.51 2.04
CA VAL A 399 -11.72 14.62 1.08
C VAL A 399 -12.94 14.85 0.19
N GLY A 400 -13.44 16.09 0.14
CA GLY A 400 -14.66 16.45 -0.61
C GLY A 400 -14.55 16.41 -2.14
N ASN A 401 -13.35 16.23 -2.70
CA ASN A 401 -13.10 16.11 -4.14
C ASN A 401 -12.50 14.74 -4.45
N SER A 402 -13.36 13.80 -4.84
CA SER A 402 -12.93 12.51 -5.36
C SER A 402 -12.21 12.66 -6.71
N PRO A 403 -11.19 11.84 -7.00
CA PRO A 403 -10.54 11.80 -8.31
C PRO A 403 -11.46 11.42 -9.48
N TYR A 404 -12.72 11.04 -9.23
CA TYR A 404 -13.69 10.59 -10.24
C TYR A 404 -14.63 11.66 -10.84
N GLY A 405 -14.51 12.93 -10.43
CA GLY A 405 -15.24 14.04 -11.06
C GLY A 405 -16.75 14.11 -10.78
N SER A 406 -17.35 15.27 -11.05
CA SER A 406 -18.75 15.58 -10.77
C SER A 406 -19.68 15.14 -11.91
N GLY A 407 -20.30 13.97 -11.75
CA GLY A 407 -21.39 13.45 -12.58
C GLY A 407 -22.76 13.66 -11.93
N VAL A 408 -23.83 13.65 -12.72
CA VAL A 408 -25.20 14.09 -12.33
C VAL A 408 -25.90 13.20 -11.27
N LEU A 409 -25.24 12.15 -10.76
CA LEU A 409 -25.68 11.35 -9.59
C LEU A 409 -24.81 11.59 -8.33
N ILE A 410 -23.82 12.48 -8.42
CA ILE A 410 -22.69 12.68 -7.50
C ILE A 410 -22.83 14.05 -6.84
N GLU A 411 -23.88 14.25 -6.03
CA GLU A 411 -24.03 15.44 -5.18
C GLU A 411 -24.13 15.10 -3.68
N VAL A 412 -23.88 13.84 -3.29
CA VAL A 412 -23.94 13.40 -1.90
C VAL A 412 -22.55 12.93 -1.46
N PRO A 413 -21.83 13.64 -0.57
CA PRO A 413 -20.51 13.24 -0.07
C PRO A 413 -20.46 11.81 0.48
N ALA A 414 -21.58 11.30 0.99
CA ALA A 414 -21.71 9.93 1.47
C ALA A 414 -21.53 8.89 0.35
N ALA A 415 -22.09 9.11 -0.85
CA ALA A 415 -22.00 8.17 -1.97
C ALA A 415 -20.56 8.02 -2.48
N THR A 416 -19.80 9.11 -2.48
CA THR A 416 -18.39 9.15 -2.83
C THR A 416 -17.53 8.33 -1.87
N GLY A 417 -17.71 8.53 -0.55
CA GLY A 417 -16.98 7.77 0.47
C GLY A 417 -17.27 6.26 0.41
N PHE A 418 -18.49 5.85 0.05
CA PHE A 418 -18.81 4.43 -0.15
C PHE A 418 -18.15 3.82 -1.38
N MET A 419 -17.96 4.58 -2.46
CA MET A 419 -17.22 4.11 -3.62
C MET A 419 -15.72 3.98 -3.32
N GLU A 420 -15.13 4.98 -2.68
CA GLU A 420 -13.74 4.95 -2.22
C GLU A 420 -13.48 3.79 -1.26
N ALA A 421 -14.43 3.50 -0.37
CA ALA A 421 -14.34 2.41 0.59
C ALA A 421 -14.34 1.00 -0.05
N ASN A 422 -14.70 0.88 -1.33
CA ASN A 422 -14.61 -0.37 -2.10
C ASN A 422 -13.42 -0.38 -3.09
N ASP A 423 -12.57 0.66 -3.10
CA ASP A 423 -11.40 0.72 -3.99
C ASP A 423 -10.26 -0.18 -3.46
N PRO A 424 -9.86 -1.24 -4.19
CA PRO A 424 -8.76 -2.10 -3.77
C PRO A 424 -7.43 -1.36 -3.61
N LYS A 425 -7.17 -0.31 -4.41
CA LYS A 425 -5.90 0.42 -4.32
C LYS A 425 -5.76 1.22 -3.04
N LEU A 426 -6.87 1.82 -2.59
CA LEU A 426 -6.90 2.53 -1.32
C LEU A 426 -6.75 1.55 -0.17
N ALA A 427 -7.38 0.37 -0.27
CA ALA A 427 -7.22 -0.71 0.69
C ALA A 427 -5.76 -1.20 0.78
N ASP A 428 -5.11 -1.47 -0.35
CA ASP A 428 -3.72 -1.92 -0.41
C ASP A 428 -2.77 -0.87 0.21
N ALA A 429 -2.93 0.41 -0.15
CA ALA A 429 -2.10 1.48 0.40
C ALA A 429 -2.25 1.63 1.93
N GLN A 430 -3.46 1.44 2.44
CA GLN A 430 -3.76 1.55 3.87
C GLN A 430 -3.34 0.30 4.65
N ALA A 431 -3.42 -0.88 4.02
CA ALA A 431 -2.86 -2.12 4.53
C ALA A 431 -1.34 -2.03 4.68
N GLU A 432 -0.63 -1.46 3.69
CA GLU A 432 0.82 -1.27 3.73
C GLU A 432 1.24 -0.33 4.87
N LEU A 433 0.53 0.79 5.06
CA LEU A 433 0.78 1.71 6.17
C LEU A 433 0.57 1.04 7.53
N LEU A 434 -0.55 0.34 7.71
CA LEU A 434 -0.82 -0.39 8.95
C LEU A 434 0.23 -1.50 9.18
N ALA A 435 0.65 -2.21 8.13
CA ALA A 435 1.70 -3.22 8.23
C ALA A 435 3.05 -2.60 8.64
N GLY A 436 3.36 -1.40 8.15
CA GLY A 436 4.49 -0.60 8.60
C GLY A 436 4.40 -0.31 10.10
N PHE A 437 3.27 0.24 10.55
CA PHE A 437 2.99 0.52 11.97
C PHE A 437 3.15 -0.73 12.87
N GLU A 438 2.60 -1.87 12.46
CA GLU A 438 2.70 -3.11 13.24
C GLU A 438 4.15 -3.57 13.40
N LYS A 439 4.96 -3.47 12.34
CA LYS A 439 6.39 -3.82 12.37
C LYS A 439 7.16 -2.87 13.28
N GLU A 440 6.97 -1.56 13.16
CA GLU A 440 7.68 -0.60 14.01
C GLU A 440 7.30 -0.71 15.48
N MET A 441 6.02 -0.92 15.79
CA MET A 441 5.50 -1.03 17.14
C MET A 441 6.11 -2.25 17.82
N ARG A 442 6.13 -3.41 17.15
CA ARG A 442 6.70 -4.66 17.68
C ARG A 442 8.23 -4.60 17.83
N ALA A 443 8.91 -3.91 16.91
CA ALA A 443 10.36 -3.71 16.99
C ALA A 443 10.79 -2.76 18.12
N SER A 444 9.90 -1.85 18.55
CA SER A 444 10.24 -0.77 19.48
C SER A 444 10.44 -1.19 20.94
N ASP A 445 9.80 -2.28 21.38
CA ASP A 445 9.88 -2.74 22.77
C ASP A 445 9.59 -4.25 22.88
N PRO A 446 10.41 -5.04 23.60
CA PRO A 446 10.17 -6.47 23.82
C PRO A 446 8.82 -6.80 24.46
N ARG A 447 8.24 -5.88 25.25
CA ARG A 447 6.93 -6.06 25.88
C ARG A 447 5.79 -5.98 24.87
N LEU A 448 5.99 -5.23 23.78
CA LEU A 448 5.02 -5.15 22.69
C LEU A 448 5.09 -6.38 21.80
N SER A 449 6.30 -6.80 21.39
CA SER A 449 6.45 -8.03 20.59
C SER A 449 6.11 -9.31 21.35
N GLY A 450 6.22 -9.30 22.69
CA GLY A 450 5.84 -10.43 23.54
C GLY A 450 4.37 -10.44 23.99
N ALA A 451 3.61 -9.37 23.73
CA ALA A 451 2.19 -9.30 24.02
C ALA A 451 1.37 -9.99 22.91
N GLU A 452 0.14 -10.36 23.23
CA GLU A 452 -0.82 -10.83 22.24
C GLU A 452 -1.18 -9.72 21.25
N GLN A 453 -1.16 -10.04 19.96
CA GLN A 453 -1.37 -9.08 18.87
C GLN A 453 -2.83 -9.11 18.42
N ILE A 454 -3.57 -8.03 18.67
CA ILE A 454 -5.01 -7.96 18.37
C ILE A 454 -5.29 -6.86 17.34
N GLY A 455 -5.81 -7.25 16.17
CA GLY A 455 -6.34 -6.32 15.18
C GLY A 455 -7.82 -6.05 15.44
N MET A 456 -8.25 -4.79 15.48
CA MET A 456 -9.65 -4.43 15.69
C MET A 456 -10.09 -3.34 14.72
N GLY A 457 -11.03 -3.65 13.84
CA GLY A 457 -11.48 -2.72 12.80
C GLY A 457 -12.98 -2.42 12.90
N HIS A 458 -13.35 -1.14 13.03
CA HIS A 458 -14.73 -0.69 12.88
C HIS A 458 -15.05 -0.36 11.44
N SER A 459 -16.16 -0.88 10.91
CA SER A 459 -16.59 -0.55 9.54
C SER A 459 -15.50 -0.81 8.51
N TRP A 460 -15.13 0.20 7.71
CA TRP A 460 -14.02 0.11 6.78
C TRP A 460 -12.66 -0.19 7.44
N GLY A 461 -12.46 0.12 8.72
CA GLY A 461 -11.21 -0.18 9.43
C GLY A 461 -10.83 -1.66 9.49
N LEU A 462 -11.76 -2.60 9.22
CA LEU A 462 -11.41 -4.02 9.04
C LEU A 462 -10.56 -4.27 7.78
N VAL A 463 -10.75 -3.45 6.73
CA VAL A 463 -10.08 -3.60 5.44
C VAL A 463 -8.56 -3.51 5.59
N PRO A 464 -7.97 -2.45 6.17
CA PRO A 464 -6.53 -2.41 6.38
C PRO A 464 -6.03 -3.48 7.37
N ILE A 465 -6.80 -3.85 8.40
CA ILE A 465 -6.43 -4.93 9.34
C ILE A 465 -6.24 -6.25 8.60
N THR A 466 -7.21 -6.65 7.78
CA THR A 466 -7.13 -7.91 7.02
C THR A 466 -6.18 -7.80 5.83
N GLY A 467 -6.08 -6.63 5.21
CA GLY A 467 -5.08 -6.36 4.19
C GLY A 467 -3.64 -6.49 4.70
N SER A 468 -3.34 -5.98 5.90
CA SER A 468 -1.98 -6.07 6.47
C SER A 468 -1.56 -7.53 6.73
N GLU A 469 -2.51 -8.45 6.93
CA GLU A 469 -2.22 -9.89 6.98
C GLU A 469 -1.66 -10.43 5.66
N THR A 470 -2.11 -9.88 4.52
CA THR A 470 -1.55 -10.21 3.20
C THR A 470 -0.14 -9.66 3.00
N ASP A 471 0.22 -8.60 3.76
CA ASP A 471 1.56 -8.00 3.82
C ASP A 471 2.47 -8.62 4.91
N GLY A 472 2.05 -9.77 5.43
CA GLY A 472 2.84 -10.60 6.36
C GLY A 472 2.69 -10.24 7.83
N ILE A 473 1.71 -9.41 8.19
CA ILE A 473 1.36 -9.20 9.60
C ILE A 473 0.58 -10.41 10.13
N TYR A 474 0.96 -10.86 11.31
CA TYR A 474 0.20 -11.86 12.04
C TYR A 474 -0.47 -11.21 13.26
N TYR A 475 -1.74 -11.58 13.46
CA TYR A 475 -2.52 -11.28 14.66
C TYR A 475 -2.91 -12.58 15.35
N ASP A 476 -2.92 -12.59 16.68
CA ASP A 476 -3.49 -13.68 17.47
C ASP A 476 -5.03 -13.63 17.40
N GLN A 477 -5.61 -12.42 17.43
CA GLN A 477 -7.04 -12.21 17.28
C GLN A 477 -7.35 -11.06 16.32
N VAL A 478 -8.43 -11.21 15.54
CA VAL A 478 -8.99 -10.14 14.70
C VAL A 478 -10.47 -9.94 15.05
N HIS A 479 -10.80 -8.73 15.47
CA HIS A 479 -12.15 -8.32 15.84
C HIS A 479 -12.72 -7.34 14.83
N SER A 480 -13.75 -7.78 14.11
CA SER A 480 -14.55 -6.93 13.24
C SER A 480 -15.70 -6.30 14.01
N LEU A 481 -15.73 -4.98 14.14
CA LEU A 481 -16.87 -4.24 14.68
C LEU A 481 -17.69 -3.69 13.52
N ALA A 482 -18.78 -4.37 13.15
CA ALA A 482 -19.56 -4.09 11.94
C ALA A 482 -18.66 -3.87 10.71
N GLY A 483 -17.70 -4.77 10.46
CA GLY A 483 -16.69 -4.56 9.42
C GLY A 483 -17.23 -4.61 7.99
N ALA A 484 -16.62 -3.82 7.10
CA ALA A 484 -17.03 -3.68 5.71
C ALA A 484 -16.72 -4.90 4.85
N GLY A 485 -15.50 -5.42 4.94
CA GLY A 485 -15.08 -6.59 4.16
C GLY A 485 -13.60 -6.86 4.27
N MET A 486 -13.19 -7.94 3.62
CA MET A 486 -11.80 -8.35 3.49
C MET A 486 -11.35 -8.14 2.04
N PRO A 487 -10.14 -7.60 1.79
CA PRO A 487 -9.68 -7.28 0.45
C PRO A 487 -9.44 -8.55 -0.39
N PRO A 488 -9.47 -8.44 -1.74
CA PRO A 488 -9.19 -9.56 -2.63
C PRO A 488 -7.86 -10.24 -2.32
N GLY A 489 -7.86 -11.58 -2.29
CA GLY A 489 -6.66 -12.37 -2.01
C GLY A 489 -6.40 -12.63 -0.53
N TRP A 490 -7.15 -11.98 0.37
CA TRP A 490 -7.12 -12.32 1.78
C TRP A 490 -7.62 -13.74 2.05
N ALA A 491 -6.98 -14.41 3.00
CA ALA A 491 -7.42 -15.67 3.56
C ALA A 491 -7.10 -15.68 5.06
N PRO A 492 -7.91 -16.36 5.90
CA PRO A 492 -7.66 -16.40 7.33
C PRO A 492 -6.31 -17.05 7.63
N ALA A 493 -5.52 -16.38 8.46
CA ALA A 493 -4.23 -16.85 8.92
C ALA A 493 -4.40 -18.05 9.88
N PRO A 494 -3.66 -19.16 9.69
CA PRO A 494 -3.72 -20.29 10.61
C PRO A 494 -3.28 -19.89 12.02
N GLY A 495 -4.14 -20.17 13.02
CA GLY A 495 -3.87 -19.85 14.41
C GLY A 495 -4.53 -18.56 14.90
N THR A 496 -4.97 -17.69 13.99
CA THR A 496 -5.68 -16.45 14.31
C THR A 496 -7.15 -16.72 14.60
N ALA A 497 -7.67 -16.14 15.68
CA ALA A 497 -9.09 -16.16 16.01
C ALA A 497 -9.81 -14.95 15.41
N TYR A 498 -10.79 -15.19 14.52
CA TYR A 498 -11.58 -14.14 13.89
C TYR A 498 -12.97 -14.06 14.51
N SER A 499 -13.35 -12.88 15.01
CA SER A 499 -14.68 -12.64 15.59
C SER A 499 -15.34 -11.42 14.95
N HIS A 500 -16.60 -11.53 14.58
CA HIS A 500 -17.40 -10.42 14.07
C HIS A 500 -18.47 -10.03 15.10
N TRP A 501 -18.62 -8.73 15.32
CA TRP A 501 -19.52 -8.15 16.29
C TRP A 501 -20.34 -7.08 15.59
N GLY A 502 -21.66 -7.11 15.72
CA GLY A 502 -22.49 -6.12 15.06
C GLY A 502 -23.93 -6.11 15.51
N TYR A 503 -24.65 -5.13 15.00
CA TYR A 503 -26.11 -5.05 15.06
C TYR A 503 -26.64 -5.16 13.63
N THR A 504 -27.94 -5.35 13.46
CA THR A 504 -28.55 -5.09 12.16
C THR A 504 -28.44 -3.59 11.87
N ASP A 505 -27.66 -3.23 10.87
CA ASP A 505 -27.19 -1.86 10.64
C ASP A 505 -27.16 -1.48 9.16
N ALA A 506 -26.77 -0.25 8.85
CA ALA A 506 -26.75 0.25 7.48
C ALA A 506 -25.82 -0.55 6.56
N LEU A 507 -24.70 -1.03 7.10
CA LEU A 507 -23.67 -1.72 6.32
C LEU A 507 -24.06 -3.19 6.08
N SER A 508 -24.52 -3.90 7.09
CA SER A 508 -25.07 -5.25 6.98
C SER A 508 -26.30 -5.30 6.06
N MET A 509 -27.13 -4.25 6.05
CA MET A 509 -28.21 -4.10 5.06
C MET A 509 -27.65 -3.97 3.63
N ALA A 510 -26.57 -3.21 3.43
CA ALA A 510 -25.93 -3.07 2.12
C ALA A 510 -25.20 -4.36 1.68
N GLN A 511 -24.54 -5.06 2.60
CA GLN A 511 -23.86 -6.34 2.35
C GLN A 511 -24.84 -7.42 1.88
N GLN A 512 -26.05 -7.47 2.46
CA GLN A 512 -27.11 -8.39 2.00
C GLN A 512 -27.55 -8.14 0.54
N LEU A 513 -27.33 -6.93 0.01
CA LEU A 513 -27.61 -6.58 -1.39
C LEU A 513 -26.42 -6.87 -2.32
N GLY A 514 -25.28 -7.33 -1.79
CA GLY A 514 -24.09 -7.67 -2.57
C GLY A 514 -23.31 -6.48 -3.12
N VAL A 515 -23.53 -5.26 -2.59
CA VAL A 515 -22.89 -4.03 -3.10
C VAL A 515 -21.60 -3.65 -2.36
N VAL A 516 -21.12 -4.51 -1.45
CA VAL A 516 -19.98 -4.25 -0.57
C VAL A 516 -18.99 -5.42 -0.68
N TRP A 517 -17.77 -5.13 -1.15
CA TRP A 517 -16.66 -6.09 -1.25
C TRP A 517 -16.99 -7.43 -1.95
N ASP A 518 -17.89 -7.42 -2.94
CA ASP A 518 -18.34 -8.61 -3.68
C ASP A 518 -18.76 -9.80 -2.78
N GLY A 519 -19.30 -9.51 -1.59
CA GLY A 519 -19.75 -10.53 -0.64
C GLY A 519 -18.66 -11.09 0.28
N GLN A 520 -17.40 -10.62 0.19
CA GLN A 520 -16.33 -10.97 1.12
C GLN A 520 -16.47 -10.19 2.43
N ASN A 521 -17.54 -10.47 3.17
CA ASN A 521 -17.92 -9.74 4.37
C ASN A 521 -17.73 -10.61 5.63
N PRO A 522 -17.35 -10.02 6.77
CA PRO A 522 -17.07 -10.76 8.00
C PRO A 522 -18.33 -11.43 8.59
N ASN A 523 -19.52 -10.87 8.36
CA ASN A 523 -20.77 -11.40 8.92
C ASN A 523 -21.24 -12.71 8.26
N THR A 524 -20.88 -12.97 7.00
CA THR A 524 -21.25 -14.15 6.23
C THR A 524 -20.08 -15.10 5.98
N SER A 525 -18.85 -14.67 6.28
CA SER A 525 -17.64 -15.47 6.13
C SER A 525 -17.58 -16.58 7.18
N ALA A 526 -17.32 -17.81 6.74
CA ALA A 526 -17.09 -18.95 7.63
C ALA A 526 -15.80 -18.83 8.46
N ALA A 527 -14.92 -17.88 8.15
CA ALA A 527 -13.71 -17.62 8.93
C ALA A 527 -14.04 -16.93 10.28
N PHE A 528 -15.11 -16.13 10.35
CA PHE A 528 -15.46 -15.33 11.51
C PHE A 528 -16.52 -16.01 12.37
N ASP A 529 -16.29 -16.04 13.68
CA ASP A 529 -17.33 -16.30 14.69
C ASP A 529 -18.21 -15.04 14.81
N SER A 530 -19.40 -15.07 14.20
CA SER A 530 -20.26 -13.89 14.00
C SER A 530 -21.33 -13.76 15.10
N HIS A 531 -21.34 -12.60 15.76
CA HIS A 531 -22.24 -12.25 16.87
C HIS A 531 -23.04 -11.00 16.50
N VAL A 532 -24.34 -11.20 16.19
CA VAL A 532 -25.26 -10.11 15.86
C VAL A 532 -26.27 -9.91 16.99
N TYR A 533 -26.23 -8.72 17.61
CA TYR A 533 -27.10 -8.34 18.71
C TYR A 533 -28.40 -7.75 18.19
N ALA A 534 -29.54 -8.18 18.74
CA ALA A 534 -30.85 -7.68 18.35
C ALA A 534 -31.18 -6.34 19.03
N ARG A 535 -31.85 -5.44 18.31
CA ARG A 535 -32.40 -4.20 18.87
C ARG A 535 -33.88 -4.02 18.58
N GLU A 536 -34.51 -3.17 19.38
CA GLU A 536 -35.86 -2.69 19.09
C GLU A 536 -35.85 -1.95 17.74
N GLY A 537 -36.81 -2.29 16.87
CA GLY A 537 -36.88 -1.76 15.52
C GLY A 537 -36.17 -2.62 14.46
N ASP A 538 -35.52 -3.72 14.85
CA ASP A 538 -35.06 -4.73 13.89
C ASP A 538 -36.24 -5.51 13.31
N PHE A 539 -36.19 -5.79 12.02
CA PHE A 539 -37.22 -6.51 11.28
C PHE A 539 -36.62 -7.43 10.23
N GLU A 540 -37.39 -8.44 9.82
CA GLU A 540 -36.99 -9.40 8.80
C GLU A 540 -38.11 -9.51 7.75
N VAL A 541 -37.75 -9.33 6.48
CA VAL A 541 -38.67 -9.42 5.34
C VAL A 541 -38.26 -10.60 4.47
N PRO A 542 -39.09 -11.65 4.34
CA PRO A 542 -38.81 -12.75 3.41
C PRO A 542 -38.64 -12.21 1.97
N ILE A 543 -37.56 -12.59 1.31
CA ILE A 543 -37.27 -12.30 -0.11
C ILE A 543 -37.56 -13.57 -0.91
N GLY A 544 -38.64 -13.58 -1.70
CA GLY A 544 -39.02 -14.71 -2.54
C GLY A 544 -40.53 -14.80 -2.76
N ASP A 545 -40.95 -15.63 -3.71
CA ASP A 545 -42.37 -15.92 -3.93
C ASP A 545 -42.85 -16.93 -2.85
N PRO A 546 -43.77 -16.53 -1.95
CA PRO A 546 -44.28 -17.41 -0.89
C PRO A 546 -45.08 -18.62 -1.43
N GLU A 547 -45.42 -18.65 -2.71
CA GLU A 547 -46.17 -19.74 -3.35
C GLU A 547 -45.27 -20.87 -3.91
N VAL A 548 -43.95 -20.70 -3.94
CA VAL A 548 -43.03 -21.74 -4.45
C VAL A 548 -42.93 -22.91 -3.44
N PRO A 549 -43.36 -24.15 -3.81
CA PRO A 549 -43.36 -25.27 -2.88
C PRO A 549 -41.94 -25.66 -2.45
N GLN A 550 -41.76 -25.88 -1.15
CA GLN A 550 -40.50 -26.39 -0.62
C GLN A 550 -40.18 -27.78 -1.21
N VAL A 551 -39.01 -27.91 -1.83
CA VAL A 551 -38.52 -29.19 -2.36
C VAL A 551 -37.92 -29.99 -1.21
N TYR A 552 -38.53 -31.13 -0.90
CA TYR A 552 -38.09 -32.03 0.17
C TYR A 552 -36.63 -32.45 -0.05
N GLY A 553 -35.71 -32.01 0.83
CA GLY A 553 -34.28 -32.35 0.78
C GLY A 553 -33.32 -31.20 0.46
N MET A 554 -33.80 -29.99 0.16
CA MET A 554 -33.00 -28.76 0.18
C MET A 554 -33.30 -27.94 1.44
N GLY A 555 -32.30 -27.30 2.03
CA GLY A 555 -32.37 -26.58 3.31
C GLY A 555 -33.52 -25.57 3.41
N THR A 556 -33.96 -25.33 4.64
CA THR A 556 -35.29 -24.79 5.00
C THR A 556 -35.41 -23.26 5.07
N GLU A 557 -34.40 -22.48 4.73
CA GLU A 557 -34.45 -21.02 4.90
C GLU A 557 -34.78 -20.33 3.58
N GLN A 558 -35.95 -19.67 3.53
CA GLN A 558 -36.18 -18.66 2.50
C GLN A 558 -35.20 -17.51 2.73
N PRO A 559 -34.54 -16.99 1.69
CA PRO A 559 -33.70 -15.81 1.86
C PRO A 559 -34.54 -14.69 2.44
N ALA A 560 -34.07 -14.02 3.47
CA ALA A 560 -34.79 -12.93 4.12
C ALA A 560 -33.87 -11.72 4.24
N PHE A 561 -34.43 -10.54 4.03
CA PHE A 561 -33.78 -9.27 4.25
C PHE A 561 -33.94 -8.88 5.72
N ARG A 562 -32.84 -8.78 6.44
CA ARG A 562 -32.80 -8.21 7.79
C ARG A 562 -32.53 -6.71 7.70
N GLY A 563 -33.39 -5.92 8.31
CA GLY A 563 -33.26 -4.47 8.37
C GLY A 563 -33.50 -3.92 9.76
N SER A 564 -33.15 -2.66 9.96
CA SER A 564 -33.41 -1.93 11.19
C SER A 564 -34.04 -0.58 10.88
N LEU A 565 -34.86 -0.08 11.80
CA LEU A 565 -35.38 1.29 11.75
C LEU A 565 -34.35 2.33 12.22
N SER A 566 -33.25 1.89 12.87
CA SER A 566 -32.15 2.74 13.33
C SER A 566 -30.78 2.32 12.76
N PRO A 567 -30.63 2.13 11.44
CA PRO A 567 -29.49 1.41 10.87
C PRO A 567 -28.15 2.15 11.01
N VAL A 568 -28.14 3.49 10.96
CA VAL A 568 -26.91 4.29 11.13
C VAL A 568 -26.51 4.37 12.60
N GLU A 569 -27.48 4.50 13.50
CA GLU A 569 -27.21 4.49 14.95
C GLU A 569 -26.59 3.16 15.37
N ASN A 570 -27.16 2.05 14.91
CA ASN A 570 -26.67 0.69 15.17
C ASN A 570 -25.24 0.48 14.66
N HIS A 571 -24.93 1.02 13.49
CA HIS A 571 -23.59 0.92 12.89
C HIS A 571 -22.52 1.61 13.74
N ASN A 572 -22.86 2.76 14.33
CA ASN A 572 -21.94 3.49 15.21
C ASN A 572 -21.96 2.96 16.65
N LEU A 573 -23.06 2.34 17.08
CA LEU A 573 -23.23 1.86 18.45
C LEU A 573 -22.16 0.81 18.81
N ILE A 574 -21.87 -0.13 17.91
CA ILE A 574 -20.89 -1.21 18.16
C ILE A 574 -19.48 -0.69 18.47
N ALA A 575 -19.14 0.49 17.95
CA ALA A 575 -17.87 1.17 18.14
C ALA A 575 -17.93 2.28 19.21
N SER A 576 -18.90 2.22 20.12
CA SER A 576 -19.07 3.19 21.21
C SER A 576 -19.00 2.51 22.59
N ASP A 577 -18.77 3.30 23.63
CA ASP A 577 -18.83 2.86 25.04
C ASP A 577 -20.16 3.18 25.72
N ARG A 578 -21.21 3.39 24.92
CA ARG A 578 -22.57 3.67 25.40
C ARG A 578 -23.14 2.47 26.15
N GLU A 579 -24.03 2.75 27.11
CA GLU A 579 -24.70 1.73 27.93
C GLU A 579 -25.44 0.69 27.08
N GLU A 580 -26.06 1.11 25.97
CA GLU A 580 -26.76 0.20 25.07
C GLU A 580 -25.82 -0.79 24.35
N ASN A 581 -24.51 -0.51 24.32
CA ASN A 581 -23.48 -1.39 23.74
C ASN A 581 -22.78 -2.27 24.78
N GLN A 582 -23.15 -2.17 26.06
CA GLN A 582 -22.41 -2.80 27.16
C GLN A 582 -22.28 -4.33 26.99
N GLN A 583 -23.37 -5.01 26.58
CA GLN A 583 -23.32 -6.46 26.37
C GLN A 583 -22.27 -6.85 25.32
N ALA A 584 -22.22 -6.13 24.20
CA ALA A 584 -21.26 -6.43 23.14
C ALA A 584 -19.82 -6.19 23.61
N LEU A 585 -19.56 -5.10 24.33
CA LEU A 585 -18.24 -4.78 24.88
C LEU A 585 -17.77 -5.83 25.89
N GLU A 586 -18.66 -6.33 26.75
CA GLU A 586 -18.34 -7.38 27.72
C GLU A 586 -17.99 -8.71 27.02
N ASP A 587 -18.71 -9.07 25.96
CA ASP A 587 -18.42 -10.27 25.18
C ASP A 587 -17.12 -10.13 24.36
N ILE A 588 -16.85 -8.95 23.77
CA ILE A 588 -15.59 -8.61 23.11
C ILE A 588 -14.43 -8.74 24.11
N LEU A 589 -14.53 -8.13 25.29
CA LEU A 589 -13.49 -8.20 26.32
C LEU A 589 -13.26 -9.63 26.81
N ARG A 590 -14.31 -10.45 26.91
CA ARG A 590 -14.16 -11.86 27.26
C ARG A 590 -13.36 -12.63 26.21
N LYS A 591 -13.49 -12.28 24.93
CA LYS A 591 -12.71 -12.88 23.83
C LYS A 591 -11.28 -12.36 23.79
N VAL A 592 -11.09 -11.05 23.93
CA VAL A 592 -9.76 -10.41 24.01
C VAL A 592 -8.89 -10.94 25.16
N ASN A 593 -9.50 -11.51 26.21
CA ASN A 593 -8.78 -12.09 27.35
C ASN A 593 -8.59 -13.63 27.27
N GLN A 594 -9.07 -14.29 26.21
CA GLN A 594 -8.89 -15.73 25.98
C GLN A 594 -7.62 -15.98 25.18
#